data_AF-A0A2N6VJ16-F1
#
_entry.id   AF-A0A2N6VJ16-F1
#
_cell.length_a   1.000
_cell.length_b   1.000
_cell.length_c   1.000
_cell.angle_alpha   90.00
_cell.angle_beta   90.00
_cell.angle_gamma   90.00
#
_symmetry.space_group_name_H-M   'P 1'
#
loop_
_entity.id
_entity.type
_entity.pdbx_description
1 polymer ?
#
loop_
_entity_poly.entity_id
_entity_poly.type
_entity_poly.pdbx_seq_one_letter_code
_entity_poly.pdbx_strand_id
1 'polypeptide(L)'
;GFEGVFNYILRKHGETESDTARDRYEAYMREVPCASCDGTRLKPEALAVTVAGTSIADVSRMAIDQAAEFLGGLELSARDARIEPSIGLHQRDNRRLIDTLIKLRDLGNTLIVVEHDEETIDAADWIVDIGPGAGEHGGQVVYSGPVKGLPEAD
;
A
#
# COMPACT_ATOMS: atom_id res chain seq x y z
N GLY A 1 -7.84 -41.60 18.59
CA GLY A 1 -9.09 -41.67 17.79
C GLY A 1 -8.81 -41.08 16.42
N PHE A 2 -9.60 -41.44 15.40
CA PHE A 2 -9.46 -40.88 14.05
C PHE A 2 -9.97 -39.42 14.02
N GLU A 3 -9.17 -38.49 13.49
CA GLU A 3 -9.46 -37.04 13.52
C GLU A 3 -10.47 -36.56 12.46
N GLY A 4 -10.77 -37.39 11.46
CA GLY A 4 -11.62 -37.03 10.32
C GLY A 4 -10.82 -36.41 9.16
N VAL A 5 -11.30 -36.64 7.92
CA VAL A 5 -10.60 -36.19 6.69
C VAL A 5 -10.50 -34.66 6.61
N PHE A 6 -11.55 -33.94 7.03
CA PHE A 6 -11.56 -32.47 7.01
C PHE A 6 -10.49 -31.86 7.93
N ASN A 7 -10.48 -32.27 9.21
CA ASN A 7 -9.49 -31.79 10.18
C ASN A 7 -8.07 -32.20 9.79
N TYR A 8 -7.91 -33.41 9.24
CA TYR A 8 -6.63 -33.87 8.70
C TYR A 8 -6.11 -32.94 7.58
N ILE A 9 -6.96 -32.60 6.60
CA ILE A 9 -6.58 -31.73 5.49
C ILE A 9 -6.23 -30.31 5.98
N LEU A 10 -7.07 -29.71 6.83
CA LEU A 10 -6.80 -28.37 7.39
C LEU A 10 -5.49 -28.32 8.18
N ARG A 11 -5.26 -29.30 9.05
CA ARG A 11 -4.04 -29.39 9.85
C ARG A 11 -2.82 -29.59 8.97
N LYS A 12 -2.89 -30.48 7.98
CA LYS A 12 -1.77 -30.74 7.07
C LYS A 12 -1.45 -29.54 6.16
N HIS A 13 -2.45 -28.75 5.77
CA HIS A 13 -2.23 -27.49 5.08
C HIS A 13 -1.51 -26.46 5.97
N GLY A 14 -1.92 -26.31 7.23
CA GLY A 14 -1.32 -25.36 8.16
C GLY A 14 0.08 -25.73 8.67
N GLU A 15 0.40 -27.03 8.79
CA GLU A 15 1.69 -27.51 9.29
C GLU A 15 2.77 -27.67 8.20
N THR A 16 2.39 -27.74 6.92
CA THR A 16 3.35 -28.06 5.86
C THR A 16 4.19 -26.85 5.46
N GLU A 17 5.51 -27.04 5.40
CA GLU A 17 6.49 -26.05 4.93
C GLU A 17 6.81 -26.19 3.43
N SER A 18 6.24 -27.19 2.74
CA SER A 18 6.47 -27.43 1.31
C SER A 18 5.33 -26.85 0.48
N ASP A 19 5.66 -25.96 -0.46
CA ASP A 19 4.67 -25.33 -1.35
C ASP A 19 3.90 -26.36 -2.18
N THR A 20 4.58 -27.36 -2.76
CA THR A 20 3.92 -28.45 -3.51
C THR A 20 2.95 -29.26 -2.64
N ALA A 21 3.27 -29.46 -1.36
CA ALA A 21 2.37 -30.14 -0.44
C ALA A 21 1.17 -29.25 -0.08
N ARG A 22 1.38 -27.94 0.07
CA ARG A 22 0.33 -26.95 0.34
C ARG A 22 -0.67 -26.87 -0.81
N ASP A 23 -0.20 -26.73 -2.05
CA ASP A 23 -1.03 -26.70 -3.27
C ASP A 23 -1.94 -27.93 -3.38
N ARG A 24 -1.40 -29.12 -3.06
CA ARG A 24 -2.16 -30.37 -3.08
C ARG A 24 -3.34 -30.34 -2.10
N TYR A 25 -3.18 -29.72 -0.94
CA TYR A 25 -4.26 -29.61 0.04
C TYR A 25 -5.23 -28.47 -0.31
N GLU A 26 -4.74 -27.37 -0.88
CA GLU A 26 -5.55 -26.24 -1.37
C GLU A 26 -6.50 -26.63 -2.50
N ALA A 27 -6.15 -27.65 -3.31
CA ALA A 27 -7.03 -28.21 -4.33
C ALA A 27 -8.39 -28.72 -3.80
N TYR A 28 -8.50 -28.98 -2.49
CA TYR A 28 -9.75 -29.38 -1.82
C TYR A 28 -10.46 -28.21 -1.10
N MET A 29 -9.92 -27.00 -1.21
CA MET A 29 -10.38 -25.82 -0.49
C MET A 29 -10.96 -24.78 -1.47
N ARG A 30 -11.64 -23.77 -0.92
CA ARG A 30 -12.08 -22.60 -1.66
C ARG A 30 -11.83 -21.36 -0.81
N GLU A 31 -11.51 -20.25 -1.47
CA GLU A 31 -11.51 -18.96 -0.81
C GLU A 31 -12.94 -18.54 -0.45
N VAL A 32 -13.12 -18.06 0.78
CA VAL A 32 -14.37 -17.49 1.26
C VAL A 32 -14.06 -16.19 2.01
N PRO A 33 -15.01 -15.23 2.05
CA PRO A 33 -14.85 -14.05 2.89
C PRO A 33 -14.55 -14.45 4.33
N CYS A 34 -13.54 -13.81 4.92
CA CYS A 34 -13.15 -14.05 6.30
C CYS A 34 -14.31 -13.65 7.23
N ALA A 35 -14.75 -14.55 8.12
CA ALA A 35 -15.86 -14.27 9.04
C ALA A 35 -15.60 -13.12 10.02
N SER A 36 -14.33 -12.77 10.27
CA SER A 36 -13.97 -11.72 11.23
C SER A 36 -13.95 -10.32 10.60
N CYS A 37 -13.54 -10.19 9.34
CA CYS A 37 -13.41 -8.89 8.67
C CYS A 37 -14.31 -8.76 7.44
N ASP A 38 -15.12 -9.77 7.13
CA ASP A 38 -15.98 -9.87 5.95
C ASP A 38 -15.24 -9.54 4.64
N GLY A 39 -14.03 -10.07 4.53
CA GLY A 39 -13.17 -9.89 3.35
C GLY A 39 -12.53 -8.50 3.22
N THR A 40 -12.77 -7.55 4.13
CA THR A 40 -12.11 -6.23 4.12
C THR A 40 -10.60 -6.32 4.36
N ARG A 41 -10.15 -7.39 5.04
CA ARG A 41 -8.76 -7.59 5.49
C ARG A 41 -8.26 -6.52 6.48
N LEU A 42 -9.17 -5.72 7.03
CA LEU A 42 -8.85 -4.61 7.91
C LEU A 42 -9.43 -4.82 9.31
N LYS A 43 -8.79 -4.21 10.31
CA LYS A 43 -9.31 -4.15 11.68
C LYS A 43 -10.44 -3.12 11.78
N PRO A 44 -11.35 -3.24 12.77
CA PRO A 44 -12.43 -2.28 12.97
C PRO A 44 -11.96 -0.82 13.11
N GLU A 45 -10.80 -0.58 13.73
CA GLU A 45 -10.24 0.76 13.91
C GLU A 45 -9.84 1.41 12.58
N ALA A 46 -9.35 0.61 11.61
CA ALA A 46 -9.03 1.09 10.28
C ALA A 46 -10.30 1.38 9.46
N LEU A 47 -11.35 0.56 9.62
CA LEU A 47 -12.65 0.78 8.97
C LEU A 47 -13.39 2.00 9.52
N ALA A 48 -13.11 2.41 10.76
CA ALA A 48 -13.67 3.61 11.36
C ALA A 48 -13.09 4.91 10.77
N VAL A 49 -11.92 4.84 10.12
CA VAL A 49 -11.35 5.99 9.41
C VAL A 49 -12.09 6.15 8.08
N THR A 50 -12.74 7.30 7.92
CA THR A 50 -13.56 7.58 6.74
C THR A 50 -13.17 8.91 6.12
N VAL A 51 -13.34 8.99 4.80
CA VAL A 51 -13.17 10.20 4.00
C VAL A 51 -14.51 10.45 3.31
N ALA A 52 -15.07 11.65 3.51
CA ALA A 52 -16.46 11.94 3.12
C ALA A 52 -17.47 10.87 3.59
N GLY A 53 -17.25 10.30 4.79
CA GLY A 53 -18.11 9.27 5.37
C GLY A 53 -17.97 7.87 4.76
N THR A 54 -17.01 7.66 3.86
CA THR A 54 -16.73 6.37 3.20
C THR A 54 -15.41 5.78 3.69
N SER A 55 -15.40 4.50 4.08
CA SER A 55 -14.16 3.83 4.52
C SER A 55 -13.31 3.38 3.33
N ILE A 56 -12.02 3.14 3.56
CA ILE A 56 -11.13 2.62 2.52
C ILE A 56 -11.61 1.28 1.93
N ALA A 57 -12.25 0.43 2.73
CA ALA A 57 -12.80 -0.83 2.25
C ALA A 57 -14.01 -0.62 1.34
N ASP A 58 -14.81 0.41 1.58
CA ASP A 58 -15.97 0.73 0.75
C ASP A 58 -15.53 1.31 -0.59
N VAL A 59 -14.54 2.21 -0.60
CA VAL A 59 -13.91 2.70 -1.83
C VAL A 59 -13.30 1.54 -2.63
N SER A 60 -12.62 0.61 -1.96
CA SER A 60 -11.98 -0.54 -2.61
C SER A 60 -12.97 -1.54 -3.22
N ARG A 61 -14.24 -1.49 -2.83
CA ARG A 61 -15.31 -2.32 -3.41
C ARG A 61 -16.05 -1.63 -4.57
N MET A 62 -15.83 -0.35 -4.79
CA MET A 62 -16.47 0.39 -5.88
C MET A 62 -15.99 -0.12 -7.24
N ALA A 63 -16.85 0.01 -8.25
CA ALA A 63 -16.38 -0.06 -9.62
C ALA A 63 -15.42 1.11 -9.90
N ILE A 64 -14.47 0.92 -10.81
CA ILE A 64 -13.38 1.88 -11.04
C ILE A 64 -13.91 3.26 -11.47
N ASP A 65 -14.99 3.30 -12.26
CA ASP A 65 -15.68 4.51 -12.65
C ASP A 65 -16.30 5.25 -11.46
N GLN A 66 -16.94 4.54 -10.55
CA GLN A 66 -17.52 5.08 -9.32
C GLN A 66 -16.44 5.58 -8.35
N ALA A 67 -15.34 4.85 -8.22
CA ALA A 67 -14.20 5.27 -7.41
C ALA A 67 -13.57 6.56 -7.97
N ALA A 68 -13.46 6.66 -9.30
CA ALA A 68 -12.94 7.86 -9.95
C ALA A 68 -13.86 9.07 -9.75
N GLU A 69 -15.17 8.90 -9.84
CA GLU A 69 -16.16 9.95 -9.54
C GLU A 69 -16.08 10.38 -8.06
N PHE A 70 -16.03 9.42 -7.15
CA PHE A 70 -15.91 9.67 -5.71
C PHE A 70 -14.65 10.47 -5.37
N LEU A 71 -13.49 10.05 -5.89
CA LEU A 71 -12.21 10.72 -5.64
C LEU A 71 -12.13 12.09 -6.32
N GLY A 72 -12.69 12.22 -7.53
CA GLY A 72 -12.71 13.48 -8.27
C GLY A 72 -13.63 14.54 -7.67
N GLY A 73 -14.70 14.12 -6.99
CA GLY A 73 -15.65 15.00 -6.30
C GLY A 73 -15.27 15.33 -4.85
N LEU A 74 -14.11 14.88 -4.38
CA LEU A 74 -13.74 14.98 -2.98
C LEU A 74 -13.22 16.38 -2.62
N GLU A 75 -14.02 17.15 -1.89
CA GLU A 75 -13.59 18.40 -1.30
C GLU A 75 -12.83 18.14 0.01
N LEU A 76 -11.50 18.12 -0.08
CA LEU A 76 -10.63 17.96 1.09
C LEU A 76 -10.45 19.30 1.80
N SER A 77 -10.53 19.28 3.14
CA SER A 77 -10.09 20.43 3.92
C SER A 77 -8.56 20.60 3.80
N ALA A 78 -8.04 21.79 4.09
CA ALA A 78 -6.60 22.05 4.13
C ALA A 78 -5.83 21.10 5.09
N ARG A 79 -6.53 20.49 6.05
CA ARG A 79 -5.98 19.48 6.95
C ARG A 79 -5.90 18.09 6.30
N ASP A 80 -6.90 17.72 5.50
CA ASP A 80 -7.01 16.39 4.89
C ASP A 80 -6.12 16.24 3.64
N ALA A 81 -5.95 17.33 2.88
CA ALA A 81 -5.05 17.38 1.71
C ALA A 81 -3.56 17.18 2.07
N ARG A 82 -3.21 17.14 3.36
CA ARG A 82 -1.84 17.04 3.88
C ARG A 82 -1.43 15.60 4.21
N ILE A 83 -2.29 14.61 3.95
CA ILE A 83 -2.07 13.20 4.29
C ILE A 83 -1.46 12.46 3.08
N GLU A 84 -0.38 11.71 3.34
CA GLU A 84 0.58 11.14 2.39
C GLU A 84 0.01 9.99 1.50
N PRO A 85 0.23 10.00 0.16
CA PRO A 85 -0.49 9.14 -0.80
C PRO A 85 0.18 7.81 -1.21
N SER A 86 1.34 7.42 -0.67
CA SER A 86 2.19 6.35 -1.24
C SER A 86 1.94 4.91 -0.75
N ILE A 87 1.05 4.66 0.22
CA ILE A 87 0.92 3.31 0.80
C ILE A 87 -0.06 2.44 -0.01
N GLY A 88 0.45 1.60 -0.93
CA GLY A 88 -0.25 0.36 -1.37
C GLY A 88 -0.40 0.06 -2.87
N LEU A 89 0.35 0.70 -3.77
CA LEU A 89 0.21 0.45 -5.21
C LEU A 89 1.04 -0.75 -5.71
N HIS A 90 0.42 -1.60 -6.52
CA HIS A 90 1.07 -2.67 -7.28
C HIS A 90 2.05 -2.06 -8.30
N GLN A 91 3.22 -2.66 -8.54
CA GLN A 91 4.32 -2.07 -9.37
C GLN A 91 3.89 -1.59 -10.78
N ARG A 92 2.83 -2.16 -11.35
CA ARG A 92 2.29 -1.74 -12.66
C ARG A 92 1.54 -0.39 -12.63
N ASP A 93 1.03 0.01 -11.47
CA ASP A 93 0.29 1.26 -11.28
C ASP A 93 1.17 2.38 -10.71
N ASN A 94 2.32 2.03 -10.12
CA ASN A 94 3.32 2.98 -9.63
C ASN A 94 3.78 3.94 -10.75
N ARG A 95 4.07 3.40 -11.94
CA ARG A 95 4.46 4.22 -13.10
C ARG A 95 3.38 5.23 -13.52
N ARG A 96 2.10 4.87 -13.42
CA ARG A 96 0.98 5.79 -13.69
C ARG A 96 0.83 6.85 -12.61
N LEU A 97 1.12 6.50 -11.35
CA LEU A 97 1.20 7.44 -10.25
C LEU A 97 2.34 8.44 -10.49
N ILE A 98 3.56 7.97 -10.77
CA ILE A 98 4.73 8.80 -11.09
C ILE A 98 4.40 9.75 -12.24
N ASP A 99 3.81 9.26 -13.35
CA ASP A 99 3.40 10.11 -14.48
C ASP A 99 2.39 11.19 -14.07
N THR A 100 1.50 10.89 -13.12
CA THR A 100 0.50 11.84 -12.61
C THR A 100 1.14 12.88 -11.69
N LEU A 101 2.06 12.47 -10.82
CA LEU A 101 2.84 13.36 -9.96
C LEU A 101 3.68 14.33 -10.82
N ILE A 102 4.33 13.83 -11.87
CA ILE A 102 5.06 14.63 -12.85
C ILE A 102 4.14 15.67 -13.50
N LYS A 103 2.95 15.26 -13.97
CA LYS A 103 1.98 16.21 -14.54
C LYS A 103 1.53 17.26 -13.55
N LEU A 104 1.27 16.89 -12.30
CA LEU A 104 0.87 17.82 -11.25
C LEU A 104 1.98 18.84 -10.95
N ARG A 105 3.24 18.40 -10.92
CA ARG A 105 4.41 19.29 -10.84
C ARG A 105 4.46 20.24 -12.04
N ASP A 106 4.32 19.71 -13.26
CA ASP A 106 4.43 20.49 -14.51
C ASP A 106 3.31 21.53 -14.66
N LEU A 107 2.18 21.36 -13.94
CA LEU A 107 1.14 22.38 -13.80
C LEU A 107 1.52 23.54 -12.84
N GLY A 108 2.73 23.53 -12.28
CA GLY A 108 3.27 24.57 -11.41
C GLY A 108 3.17 24.29 -9.92
N ASN A 109 2.76 23.07 -9.52
CA ASN A 109 2.72 22.69 -8.11
C ASN A 109 4.10 22.26 -7.63
N THR A 110 4.40 22.50 -6.36
CA THR A 110 5.55 21.89 -5.68
C THR A 110 5.08 20.68 -4.91
N LEU A 111 5.64 19.51 -5.22
CA LEU A 111 5.28 18.24 -4.59
C LEU A 111 6.42 17.81 -3.66
N ILE A 112 6.07 17.45 -2.43
CA ILE A 112 6.95 16.76 -1.49
C ILE A 112 6.39 15.36 -1.32
N VAL A 113 7.18 14.37 -1.72
CA VAL A 113 6.79 12.96 -1.70
C VAL A 113 7.76 12.24 -0.77
N VAL A 114 7.21 11.50 0.19
CA VAL A 114 7.98 10.62 1.08
C VAL A 114 7.81 9.21 0.54
N GLU A 115 8.92 8.61 0.14
CA GLU A 115 8.93 7.34 -0.58
C GLU A 115 10.17 6.50 -0.23
N HIS A 116 10.03 5.20 -0.48
CA HIS A 116 11.10 4.21 -0.37
C HIS A 116 11.24 3.36 -1.65
N ASP A 117 10.39 3.61 -2.64
CA ASP A 117 10.43 2.96 -3.95
C ASP A 117 11.48 3.59 -4.88
N GLU A 118 12.36 2.75 -5.45
CA GLU A 118 13.45 3.18 -6.33
C GLU A 118 12.96 3.90 -7.60
N GLU A 119 11.88 3.44 -8.24
CA GLU A 119 11.39 4.08 -9.48
C GLU A 119 10.91 5.52 -9.23
N THR A 120 10.30 5.76 -8.07
CA THR A 120 9.83 7.09 -7.67
C THR A 120 10.97 8.00 -7.25
N ILE A 121 11.95 7.45 -6.52
CA ILE A 121 13.18 8.13 -6.14
C ILE A 121 13.94 8.59 -7.39
N ASP A 122 14.08 7.70 -8.39
CA ASP A 122 14.77 7.98 -9.65
C ASP A 122 14.09 9.06 -10.50
N ALA A 123 12.76 9.19 -10.38
CA ALA A 123 11.97 10.18 -11.09
C ALA A 123 11.97 11.58 -10.44
N ALA A 124 12.47 11.71 -9.21
CA ALA A 124 12.45 12.95 -8.47
C ALA A 124 13.41 14.01 -9.06
N ASP A 125 13.05 15.29 -8.93
CA ASP A 125 13.96 16.38 -9.30
C ASP A 125 14.98 16.67 -8.18
N TRP A 126 14.59 16.42 -6.93
CA TRP A 126 15.36 16.67 -5.72
C TRP A 126 15.03 15.62 -4.66
N ILE A 127 16.06 15.06 -4.02
CA ILE A 127 15.92 14.10 -2.92
C ILE A 127 16.38 14.77 -1.63
N VAL A 128 15.65 14.47 -0.55
CA VAL A 128 16.09 14.72 0.83
C VAL A 128 16.08 13.37 1.55
N ASP A 129 17.26 12.88 1.92
CA ASP A 129 17.41 11.65 2.68
C ASP A 129 17.53 11.95 4.18
N ILE A 130 16.82 11.19 5.00
CA ILE A 130 16.73 11.38 6.45
C ILE A 130 17.16 10.09 7.15
N GLY A 131 18.24 10.16 7.94
CA GLY A 131 18.85 9.00 8.58
C GLY A 131 19.78 9.40 9.74
N PRO A 132 20.80 8.58 10.10
CA PRO A 132 21.19 7.29 9.50
C PRO A 132 20.38 6.06 9.98
N GLY A 133 19.48 6.22 10.95
CA GLY A 133 18.59 5.16 11.44
C GLY A 133 17.19 5.67 11.74
N ALA A 134 16.31 4.79 12.21
CA ALA A 134 14.96 5.16 12.64
C ALA A 134 14.92 5.59 14.12
N GLY A 135 13.85 6.31 14.51
CA GLY A 135 13.62 6.69 15.90
C GLY A 135 14.68 7.66 16.44
N GLU A 136 15.22 7.36 17.62
CA GLU A 136 16.25 8.21 18.29
C GLU A 136 17.59 8.28 17.55
N HIS A 137 17.81 7.38 16.58
CA HIS A 137 19.02 7.33 15.75
C HIS A 137 18.84 8.01 14.38
N GLY A 138 17.72 8.70 14.16
CA GLY A 138 17.39 9.39 12.92
C GLY A 138 17.26 10.91 13.06
N GLY A 139 16.49 11.50 12.14
CA GLY A 139 16.11 12.92 12.19
C GLY A 139 17.18 13.89 11.69
N GLN A 140 18.25 13.39 11.07
CA GLN A 140 19.26 14.22 10.42
C GLN A 140 19.11 14.13 8.91
N VAL A 141 19.29 15.25 8.22
CA VAL A 141 19.38 15.26 6.75
C VAL A 141 20.75 14.73 6.36
N VAL A 142 20.78 13.51 5.85
CA VAL A 142 22.01 12.84 5.41
C VAL A 142 22.40 13.30 4.01
N TYR A 143 21.39 13.55 3.16
CA TYR A 143 21.58 14.03 1.80
C TYR A 143 20.47 15.03 1.40
N SER A 144 20.82 16.03 0.61
CA SER A 144 19.86 16.93 -0.02
C SER A 144 20.42 17.45 -1.34
N GLY A 145 19.84 17.02 -2.46
CA GLY A 145 20.33 17.35 -3.78
C GLY A 145 19.62 16.62 -4.93
N PRO A 146 20.03 16.85 -6.18
CA PRO A 146 19.50 16.12 -7.33
C PRO A 146 19.84 14.62 -7.25
N VAL A 147 18.91 13.76 -7.68
CA VAL A 147 19.04 12.28 -7.67
C VAL A 147 20.42 11.77 -8.10
N LYS A 148 21.00 12.37 -9.15
CA LYS A 148 22.32 12.00 -9.70
C LYS A 148 23.48 12.07 -8.68
N GLY A 149 23.32 12.82 -7.60
CA GLY A 149 24.31 12.94 -6.55
C GLY A 149 24.01 12.09 -5.31
N LEU A 150 22.95 11.29 -5.33
CA LEU A 150 22.61 10.39 -4.24
C LEU A 150 23.69 9.30 -4.16
N PRO A 151 24.36 9.11 -3.01
CA PRO A 151 25.30 8.00 -2.83
C PRO A 151 24.57 6.66 -2.91
N GLU A 152 25.20 5.65 -3.52
CA GLU A 152 24.69 4.27 -3.49
C GLU A 152 24.60 3.79 -2.02
N ALA A 153 23.48 3.17 -1.66
CA ALA A 153 23.32 2.54 -0.36
C ALA A 153 24.21 1.29 -0.29
N ASP A 154 25.11 1.23 0.71
CA ASP A 154 25.92 0.04 1.03
C ASP A 154 25.07 -1.14 1.52
#